data_AF-A0A528GZ48-F1
#
_entry.id   AF-A0A528GZ48-F1
#
_cell.length_a   1.000
_cell.length_b   1.000
_cell.length_c   1.000
_cell.angle_alpha   90.00
_cell.angle_beta   90.00
_cell.angle_gamma   90.00
#
_symmetry.space_group_name_H-M   'P 1'
#
loop_
_entity.id
_entity.type
_entity.pdbx_description
1 polymer ?
#
loop_
_entity_poly.entity_id
_entity_poly.type
_entity_poly.pdbx_seq_one_letter_code
_entity_poly.pdbx_strand_id
1 'polypeptide(L)'
;FERIVAIRARTQAFARHLTNFLKETDRFAKTIVFCVDQEHALEIRHALAALNADLIKEYPDYVCRVTADEGDIGSAHRAKFQDVETRTPVILTSSHMLTTGVDAPTCKNVVLARVVGSMPEFKQIIGRGTRLRPDYGKLAFNII
;
A
#
# COMPACT_ATOMS: atom_id res chain seq x y z
N PHE A 1 7.55 26.58 -4.81
CA PHE A 1 6.54 26.33 -5.86
C PHE A 1 6.95 25.18 -6.78
N GLU A 2 8.10 25.24 -7.48
CA GLU A 2 8.56 24.15 -8.38
C GLU A 2 8.70 22.78 -7.71
N ARG A 3 9.24 22.72 -6.48
CA ARG A 3 9.41 21.46 -5.75
C ARG A 3 8.08 20.73 -5.48
N ILE A 4 7.03 21.49 -5.17
CA ILE A 4 5.69 20.96 -4.87
C ILE A 4 5.03 20.44 -6.16
N VAL A 5 5.17 21.17 -7.26
CA VAL A 5 4.64 20.77 -8.58
C VAL A 5 5.33 19.49 -9.09
N ALA A 6 6.66 19.40 -8.93
CA ALA A 6 7.41 18.21 -9.31
C ALA A 6 7.05 16.97 -8.48
N ILE A 7 6.79 17.14 -7.17
CA ILE A 7 6.36 16.03 -6.30
C ILE A 7 4.97 15.53 -6.72
N ARG A 8 3.99 16.42 -6.92
CA ARG A 8 2.64 16.03 -7.36
C ARG A 8 2.62 15.31 -8.70
N ALA A 9 3.44 15.75 -9.66
CA ALA A 9 3.58 15.07 -10.95
C ALA A 9 4.10 13.63 -10.79
N ARG A 10 5.06 13.41 -9.88
CA ARG A 10 5.60 12.08 -9.55
C ARG A 10 4.56 11.21 -8.83
N THR A 11 3.86 11.74 -7.82
CA THR A 11 2.76 11.06 -7.12
C THR A 11 1.73 10.52 -8.11
N GLN A 12 1.31 11.37 -9.08
CA GLN A 12 0.33 11.00 -10.08
C GLN A 12 0.86 9.96 -11.09
N ALA A 13 2.10 10.10 -11.56
CA ALA A 13 2.72 9.12 -12.45
C ALA A 13 2.86 7.75 -11.76
N PHE A 14 3.31 7.75 -10.51
CA PHE A 14 3.43 6.54 -9.69
C PHE A 14 2.07 5.87 -9.48
N ALA A 15 1.04 6.62 -9.07
CA ALA A 15 -0.30 6.08 -8.82
C ALA A 15 -0.94 5.50 -10.09
N ARG A 16 -0.70 6.14 -11.26
CA ARG A 16 -1.09 5.60 -12.57
C ARG A 16 -0.36 4.30 -12.89
N HIS A 17 0.95 4.26 -12.71
CA HIS A 17 1.73 3.05 -12.96
C HIS A 17 1.26 1.88 -12.09
N LEU A 18 1.12 2.10 -10.78
CA LEU A 18 0.64 1.07 -9.85
C LEU A 18 -0.79 0.62 -10.18
N THR A 19 -1.68 1.54 -10.53
CA THR A 19 -3.06 1.18 -10.91
C THR A 19 -3.10 0.36 -12.18
N ASN A 20 -2.29 0.70 -13.19
CA ASN A 20 -2.20 -0.08 -14.42
C ASN A 20 -1.64 -1.49 -14.16
N PHE A 21 -0.57 -1.59 -13.36
CA PHE A 21 -0.03 -2.87 -12.92
C PHE A 21 -1.09 -3.75 -12.26
N LEU A 22 -1.89 -3.20 -11.34
CA LEU A 22 -2.98 -3.95 -10.68
C LEU A 22 -4.11 -4.33 -11.64
N LYS A 23 -4.41 -3.49 -12.64
CA LYS A 23 -5.41 -3.80 -13.69
C LYS A 23 -4.95 -4.92 -14.62
N GLU A 24 -3.66 -4.99 -14.92
CA GLU A 24 -3.07 -6.02 -15.78
C GLU A 24 -2.83 -7.35 -15.05
N THR A 25 -2.74 -7.33 -13.71
CA THR A 25 -2.44 -8.49 -12.88
C THR A 25 -3.63 -8.95 -12.04
N ASP A 26 -3.85 -8.33 -10.88
CA ASP A 26 -4.90 -8.65 -9.93
C ASP A 26 -5.27 -7.39 -9.12
N ARG A 27 -6.46 -6.83 -9.37
CA ARG A 27 -6.94 -5.61 -8.69
C ARG A 27 -7.29 -5.82 -7.23
N PHE A 28 -7.29 -7.06 -6.72
CA PHE A 28 -7.48 -7.36 -5.30
C PHE A 28 -6.22 -7.94 -4.65
N ALA A 29 -5.08 -7.88 -5.34
CA ALA A 29 -3.78 -8.22 -4.76
C ALA A 29 -3.44 -7.24 -3.63
N LYS A 30 -3.49 -7.71 -2.38
CA LYS A 30 -3.14 -6.92 -1.20
C LYS A 30 -1.76 -6.28 -1.37
N THR A 31 -1.72 -4.96 -1.26
CA THR A 31 -0.60 -4.10 -1.64
C THR A 31 -0.28 -3.11 -0.52
N ILE A 32 0.99 -2.95 -0.17
CA ILE A 32 1.45 -1.95 0.80
C ILE A 32 2.38 -0.96 0.08
N VAL A 33 2.08 0.34 0.19
CA VAL A 33 2.86 1.43 -0.40
C VAL A 33 3.59 2.20 0.70
N PHE A 34 4.92 2.16 0.68
CA PHE A 34 5.79 2.86 1.60
C PHE A 34 6.16 4.24 1.04
N CYS A 35 5.59 5.28 1.64
CA CYS A 35 5.69 6.68 1.25
C CYS A 35 6.73 7.41 2.12
N VAL A 36 7.21 8.55 1.63
CA VAL A 36 8.19 9.42 2.30
C VAL A 36 7.73 9.86 3.70
N ASP A 37 6.52 10.40 3.81
CA ASP A 37 5.93 10.94 5.04
C ASP A 37 4.39 10.78 5.03
N GLN A 38 3.72 11.26 6.09
CA GLN A 38 2.27 11.10 6.29
C GLN A 38 1.46 11.88 5.25
N GLU A 39 1.97 13.03 4.80
CA GLU A 39 1.35 13.88 3.79
C GLU A 39 1.43 13.19 2.42
N HIS A 40 2.60 12.68 2.05
CA HIS A 40 2.76 11.92 0.81
C HIS A 40 1.91 10.64 0.79
N ALA A 41 1.78 9.94 1.92
CA ALA A 41 0.87 8.79 2.02
C ALA A 41 -0.59 9.20 1.74
N LEU A 42 -1.02 10.37 2.20
CA LEU A 42 -2.36 10.90 1.93
C LEU A 42 -2.53 11.27 0.46
N GLU A 43 -1.55 11.94 -0.15
CA GLU A 43 -1.57 12.28 -1.57
C GLU A 43 -1.66 11.03 -2.46
N ILE A 44 -0.86 10.00 -2.18
CA ILE A 44 -0.89 8.72 -2.89
C ILE A 44 -2.25 8.03 -2.71
N ARG A 45 -2.79 8.01 -1.48
CA ARG A 45 -4.12 7.43 -1.20
C ARG A 45 -5.19 8.10 -2.06
N HIS A 46 -5.21 9.44 -2.11
CA HIS A 46 -6.17 10.18 -2.92
C HIS A 46 -6.01 9.92 -4.41
N ALA A 47 -4.78 9.89 -4.93
CA ALA A 47 -4.50 9.60 -6.33
C ALA A 47 -4.96 8.19 -6.72
N LEU A 48 -4.65 7.19 -5.90
CA LEU A 48 -5.07 5.81 -6.13
C LEU A 48 -6.59 5.63 -6.01
N ALA A 49 -7.24 6.27 -5.05
CA ALA A 49 -8.69 6.24 -4.91
C ALA A 49 -9.38 6.84 -6.15
N ALA A 50 -8.88 7.97 -6.66
CA ALA A 50 -9.43 8.60 -7.87
C ALA A 50 -9.26 7.71 -9.12
N LEU A 51 -8.11 7.04 -9.28
CA LEU A 51 -7.84 6.14 -10.41
C LEU A 51 -8.59 4.80 -10.34
N ASN A 52 -9.13 4.46 -9.16
CA ASN A 52 -9.89 3.25 -8.89
C ASN A 52 -11.31 3.59 -8.38
N ALA A 53 -11.89 4.69 -8.88
CA ALA A 53 -13.18 5.19 -8.43
C ALA A 53 -14.33 4.18 -8.60
N ASP A 54 -14.23 3.31 -9.60
CA ASP A 54 -15.14 2.20 -9.84
C ASP A 54 -15.16 1.22 -8.65
N LEU A 55 -13.97 0.86 -8.13
CA LEU A 55 -13.85 -0.01 -6.96
C LEU A 55 -14.14 0.72 -5.66
N ILE A 56 -13.81 2.01 -5.55
CA ILE A 56 -14.15 2.82 -4.37
C ILE A 56 -15.66 2.93 -4.18
N LYS A 57 -16.43 2.98 -5.28
CA LYS A 57 -17.90 3.03 -5.22
C LYS A 57 -18.51 1.77 -4.60
N GLU A 58 -17.90 0.61 -4.82
CA GLU A 58 -18.33 -0.68 -4.27
C GLU A 58 -17.69 -0.97 -2.90
N TYR A 59 -16.43 -0.60 -2.74
CA TYR A 59 -15.60 -0.81 -1.56
C TYR A 59 -14.99 0.52 -1.10
N PRO A 60 -15.68 1.28 -0.22
CA PRO A 60 -15.21 2.59 0.25
C PRO A 60 -13.82 2.56 0.90
N ASP A 61 -13.40 1.40 1.39
CA ASP A 61 -12.11 1.15 2.03
C ASP A 61 -11.08 0.48 1.10
N TYR A 62 -11.29 0.49 -0.22
CA TYR A 62 -10.36 -0.13 -1.18
C TYR A 62 -8.91 0.39 -1.02
N VAL A 63 -8.75 1.71 -0.77
CA VAL A 63 -7.47 2.37 -0.47
C VAL A 63 -7.54 3.09 0.87
N CYS A 64 -6.72 2.65 1.83
CA CYS A 64 -6.65 3.23 3.17
C CYS A 64 -5.25 3.76 3.48
N ARG A 65 -5.18 4.84 4.27
CA ARG A 65 -3.92 5.32 4.85
C ARG A 65 -3.79 4.79 6.26
N VAL A 66 -2.59 4.33 6.60
CA VAL A 66 -2.24 3.82 7.94
C VAL A 66 -0.92 4.46 8.35
N THR A 67 -1.02 5.54 9.13
CA THR A 67 0.08 6.34 9.67
C THR A 67 -0.19 6.61 11.15
N ALA A 68 0.72 7.32 11.82
CA ALA A 68 0.56 7.61 13.25
C ALA A 68 -0.68 8.48 13.52
N ASP A 69 -1.02 9.37 12.58
CA ASP A 69 -2.13 10.32 12.70
C ASP A 69 -3.51 9.65 12.61
N GLU A 70 -3.61 8.42 12.09
CA GLU A 70 -4.91 7.73 11.95
C GLU A 70 -5.44 7.10 13.25
N GLY A 71 -4.59 6.94 14.27
CA GLY A 71 -4.98 6.31 15.54
C GLY A 71 -5.75 5.00 15.36
N ASP A 72 -6.91 4.91 16.01
CA ASP A 72 -7.75 3.71 16.03
C ASP A 72 -8.31 3.32 14.65
N ILE A 73 -8.61 4.30 13.79
CA ILE A 73 -9.13 4.04 12.43
C ILE A 73 -8.07 3.33 11.60
N GLY A 74 -6.82 3.80 11.69
CA GLY A 74 -5.68 3.19 11.01
C GLY A 74 -5.42 1.77 11.50
N SER A 75 -5.54 1.56 12.82
CA SER A 75 -5.44 0.24 13.44
C SER A 75 -6.52 -0.72 12.94
N ALA A 76 -7.76 -0.26 12.82
CA ALA A 76 -8.87 -1.06 12.30
C ALA A 76 -8.66 -1.45 10.82
N HIS A 77 -8.24 -0.50 9.97
CA HIS A 77 -7.90 -0.80 8.57
C HIS A 77 -6.75 -1.79 8.45
N ARG A 78 -5.73 -1.63 9.29
CA ARG A 78 -4.60 -2.56 9.35
C ARG A 78 -5.04 -3.95 9.76
N ALA A 79 -5.81 -4.10 10.83
CA ALA A 79 -6.34 -5.38 11.28
C ALA A 79 -7.18 -6.06 10.20
N LYS A 80 -8.09 -5.30 9.56
CA LYS A 80 -8.88 -5.80 8.43
C LYS A 80 -8.00 -6.22 7.26
N PHE A 81 -6.94 -5.48 6.94
CA PHE A 81 -6.00 -5.86 5.87
C PHE A 81 -5.24 -7.15 6.18
N GLN A 82 -4.94 -7.44 7.44
CA GLN A 82 -4.22 -8.64 7.87
C GLN A 82 -5.08 -9.91 7.82
N ASP A 83 -6.39 -9.75 8.01
CA ASP A 83 -7.35 -10.85 7.92
C ASP A 83 -7.33 -11.49 6.52
N VAL A 84 -7.31 -12.82 6.45
CA VAL A 84 -7.27 -13.55 5.17
C VAL A 84 -8.64 -13.71 4.54
N GLU A 85 -9.70 -13.57 5.31
CA GLU A 85 -11.09 -13.68 4.85
C GLU A 85 -11.60 -12.37 4.26
N THR A 86 -10.91 -11.26 4.53
CA THR A 86 -11.29 -9.94 4.03
C THR A 86 -10.68 -9.65 2.67
N ARG A 87 -11.52 -9.14 1.77
CA ARG A 87 -11.11 -8.74 0.42
C ARG A 87 -10.60 -7.29 0.37
N THR A 88 -11.04 -6.42 1.28
CA THR A 88 -10.59 -5.03 1.41
C THR A 88 -10.22 -4.68 2.86
N PRO A 89 -9.31 -3.71 3.12
CA PRO A 89 -8.60 -2.87 2.16
C PRO A 89 -7.66 -3.66 1.25
N VAL A 90 -7.49 -3.19 0.00
CA VAL A 90 -6.55 -3.81 -0.95
C VAL A 90 -5.22 -3.06 -0.93
N ILE A 91 -5.26 -1.73 -0.82
CA ILE A 91 -4.07 -0.91 -0.83
C ILE A 91 -3.95 -0.16 0.50
N LEU A 92 -2.84 -0.35 1.19
CA LEU A 92 -2.45 0.47 2.34
C LEU A 92 -1.33 1.43 1.96
N THR A 93 -1.48 2.71 2.24
CA THR A 93 -0.41 3.71 2.13
C THR A 93 0.11 4.07 3.53
N SER A 94 1.43 4.02 3.73
CA SER A 94 2.05 4.33 5.03
C SER A 94 3.36 5.11 4.87
N SER A 95 3.68 5.97 5.82
CA SER A 95 4.85 6.87 5.81
C SER A 95 6.11 6.30 6.48
N HIS A 96 5.90 5.43 7.46
CA HIS A 96 6.94 4.77 8.20
C HIS A 96 6.72 3.26 8.14
N MET A 97 7.73 2.52 8.57
CA MET A 97 7.56 1.11 8.86
C MET A 97 6.25 0.93 9.64
N LEU A 98 5.45 -0.03 9.20
CA LEU A 98 4.49 -0.73 10.03
C LEU A 98 5.30 -1.49 11.10
N THR A 99 5.98 -0.73 11.97
CA THR A 99 7.14 -1.10 12.81
C THR A 99 6.79 -2.19 13.81
N THR A 100 5.51 -2.40 14.06
CA THR A 100 4.98 -3.50 14.84
C THR A 100 3.88 -4.23 14.06
N GLY A 101 4.20 -5.43 13.59
CA GLY A 101 3.20 -6.49 13.49
C GLY A 101 2.19 -6.44 12.34
N VAL A 102 2.48 -5.82 11.19
CA VAL A 102 1.74 -6.20 9.97
C VAL A 102 2.23 -7.57 9.50
N ASP A 103 1.54 -8.59 10.02
CA ASP A 103 1.47 -9.95 9.51
C ASP A 103 0.28 -9.99 8.56
N ALA A 104 0.53 -9.65 7.29
CA ALA A 104 -0.46 -9.73 6.22
C ALA A 104 -0.05 -10.88 5.30
N PRO A 105 -0.39 -12.13 5.65
CA PRO A 105 0.15 -13.31 5.00
C PRO A 105 -0.36 -13.46 3.56
N THR A 106 -1.37 -12.67 3.14
CA THR A 106 -1.88 -12.57 1.77
C THR A 106 -1.35 -11.37 0.98
N CYS A 107 -0.40 -10.59 1.53
CA CYS A 107 0.21 -9.43 0.88
C CYS A 107 1.04 -9.83 -0.35
N LYS A 108 0.57 -9.51 -1.56
CA LYS A 108 1.19 -9.90 -2.83
C LYS A 108 2.13 -8.82 -3.39
N ASN A 109 1.99 -7.56 -2.99
CA ASN A 109 2.80 -6.46 -3.53
C ASN A 109 3.34 -5.55 -2.41
N VAL A 110 4.64 -5.27 -2.46
CA VAL A 110 5.33 -4.30 -1.60
C VAL A 110 5.88 -3.20 -2.50
N VAL A 111 5.42 -1.96 -2.31
CA VAL A 111 5.72 -0.84 -3.21
C VAL A 111 6.52 0.24 -2.50
N LEU A 112 7.62 0.68 -3.10
CA LEU A 112 8.54 1.68 -2.55
C LEU A 112 8.34 3.03 -3.25
N ALA A 113 7.58 3.93 -2.62
CA ALA A 113 7.41 5.32 -3.06
C ALA A 113 8.37 6.29 -2.36
N ARG A 114 9.45 5.78 -1.77
CA ARG A 114 10.48 6.54 -1.06
C ARG A 114 11.87 5.94 -1.28
N VAL A 115 12.89 6.75 -1.05
CA VAL A 115 14.26 6.25 -0.93
C VAL A 115 14.39 5.50 0.39
N VAL A 116 15.00 4.31 0.36
CA VAL A 116 15.32 3.52 1.54
C VAL A 116 16.76 3.82 1.94
N GLY A 117 16.96 4.30 3.17
CA GLY A 117 18.24 4.86 3.60
C GLY A 117 19.23 3.80 4.10
N SER A 118 18.76 2.57 4.36
CA SER A 118 19.61 1.51 4.91
C SER A 118 19.15 0.10 4.54
N MET A 119 20.10 -0.84 4.50
CA MET A 119 19.80 -2.25 4.26
C MET A 119 18.88 -2.90 5.32
N PRO A 120 19.03 -2.61 6.64
CA PRO A 120 18.08 -3.09 7.64
C PRO A 120 16.63 -2.63 7.40
N GLU A 121 16.44 -1.34 7.08
CA GLU A 121 15.11 -0.79 6.74
C GLU A 121 14.54 -1.50 5.50
N PHE A 122 15.35 -1.70 4.47
CA PHE A 122 14.95 -2.43 3.27
C PHE A 122 14.47 -3.85 3.59
N LYS A 123 15.25 -4.60 4.39
CA LYS A 123 14.91 -5.96 4.82
C LYS A 123 13.60 -6.01 5.61
N GLN A 124 13.36 -5.01 6.47
CA GLN A 124 12.12 -4.91 7.25
C GLN A 124 10.89 -4.62 6.37
N ILE A 125 11.06 -3.85 5.30
CA ILE A 125 10.00 -3.57 4.32
C ILE A 125 9.68 -4.81 3.49
N ILE A 126 10.67 -5.41 2.84
CA ILE A 126 10.44 -6.57 1.96
C ILE A 126 9.97 -7.79 2.74
N GLY A 127 10.38 -7.91 4.01
CA GLY A 127 9.95 -8.98 4.92
C GLY A 127 8.43 -9.12 5.02
N ARG A 128 7.68 -8.03 4.77
CA ARG A 128 6.21 -8.01 4.81
C ARG A 128 5.55 -8.84 3.70
N GLY A 129 6.25 -9.08 2.59
CA GLY A 129 5.77 -9.91 1.49
C GLY A 129 6.26 -11.36 1.53
N THR A 130 7.23 -11.70 2.39
CA THR A 130 7.94 -13.00 2.30
C THR A 130 7.14 -14.22 2.75
N ARG A 131 6.06 -14.05 3.51
CA ARG A 131 5.31 -15.17 4.08
C ARG A 131 4.51 -15.92 3.02
N LEU A 132 4.72 -17.23 2.88
CA LEU A 132 3.96 -18.05 1.92
C LEU A 132 2.56 -18.38 2.45
N ARG A 133 1.56 -18.39 1.55
CA ARG A 133 0.21 -18.92 1.80
C ARG A 133 -0.31 -19.63 0.56
N PRO A 134 0.13 -20.87 0.29
CA PRO A 134 -0.29 -21.65 -0.87
C PRO A 134 -1.81 -21.81 -0.94
N ASP A 135 -2.48 -22.02 0.19
CA ASP A 135 -3.94 -22.20 0.28
C ASP A 135 -4.73 -20.98 -0.21
N TYR A 136 -4.09 -19.81 -0.27
CA TYR A 136 -4.66 -18.54 -0.75
C TYR A 136 -3.98 -18.07 -2.06
N GLY A 137 -3.32 -18.97 -2.77
CA GLY A 137 -2.66 -18.69 -4.05
C GLY A 137 -1.44 -17.76 -3.94
N LYS A 138 -0.84 -17.64 -2.75
CA LYS A 138 0.33 -16.78 -2.53
C LYS A 138 1.62 -17.60 -2.44
N LEU A 139 2.30 -17.71 -3.58
CA LEU A 139 3.59 -18.40 -3.74
C LEU A 139 4.78 -17.46 -3.92
N ALA A 140 4.52 -16.21 -4.29
CA ALA A 140 5.51 -15.16 -4.48
C ALA A 140 4.93 -13.80 -4.07
N PHE A 141 5.73 -12.75 -4.13
CA PHE A 141 5.31 -11.37 -3.99
C PHE A 141 6.16 -10.48 -4.92
N ASN A 142 5.62 -9.33 -5.29
CA ASN A 142 6.31 -8.34 -6.12
C ASN A 142 6.89 -7.22 -5.24
N ILE A 143 8.06 -6.73 -5.64
CA ILE A 143 8.62 -5.46 -5.16
C ILE A 143 8.56 -4.47 -6.32
N ILE A 144 7.89 -3.34 -6.11
CA ILE A 144 7.61 -2.33 -7.15
C ILE A 144 8.19 -0.98 -6.73
#